data_AF-A0ABC9A3E4-F1
#
_entry.id   AF-A0ABC9A3E4-F1
#
_cell.length_a   1.000
_cell.length_b   1.000
_cell.length_c   1.000
_cell.angle_alpha   90.00
_cell.angle_beta   90.00
_cell.angle_gamma   90.00
#
_symmetry.space_group_name_H-M   'P 1'
#
loop_
_entity.id
_entity.type
_entity.pdbx_description
1 polymer ?
#
loop_
_entity_poly.entity_id
_entity_poly.type
_entity_poly.pdbx_seq_one_letter_code
_entity_poly.pdbx_strand_id
1 'polypeptide(L)'
;MAPPPPLGGADLWRPVAAARGGGWATAAALLLVAASHLAFLLVRRRLRRGGRIAQSDAPAAAAAAPAPVSASPGSASGLEGLVTEDDLRQLVGSLGVGAREPEAEGWEHVISKGNDDVSYRAWCDKPTAGPPRYLSITTYERCTTEQLRDFYMDNEYRMEWDGTVTKHEQLQYDENSGVEVGRTIKKFPLLTPREYILAWRVWETNDKSFYCFIKECEHPLAARQKKFVRVRLLRSGWCIKKIPGRDACQITVLHHEDNGMNIEMAKLAFSKGIWNYICKMNNALRRYPQHRSPSVSILTMQKLMKKFPQDLETAMDASLPASETTAASDVPSTQTGRTSPCKLPGKKSSRQMIASGLLLVGSIVCLSRGRSNLGAQLAMAFFLKKAFKQERESGSSTSRGKTGLTRSRR
;
A
#
# COMPACT_ATOMS: atom_id res chain seq x y z
N MET A 1 -13.56 62.81 48.73
CA MET A 1 -13.21 62.04 47.51
C MET A 1 -11.82 61.46 47.73
N ALA A 2 -11.76 60.19 48.13
CA ALA A 2 -10.55 59.41 48.30
C ALA A 2 -10.96 57.93 48.16
N PRO A 3 -10.41 57.17 47.21
CA PRO A 3 -10.75 55.76 47.05
C PRO A 3 -10.02 54.90 48.10
N PRO A 4 -10.68 53.87 48.66
CA PRO A 4 -10.06 52.96 49.62
C PRO A 4 -9.16 51.89 48.93
N PRO A 5 -8.26 51.25 49.70
CA PRO A 5 -7.12 50.47 49.22
C PRO A 5 -7.46 48.98 48.92
N PRO A 6 -6.51 48.20 48.35
CA PRO A 6 -6.80 46.91 47.73
C PRO A 6 -6.72 45.74 48.73
N LEU A 7 -7.50 44.68 48.49
CA LEU A 7 -7.37 43.41 49.20
C LEU A 7 -7.02 42.28 48.22
N GLY A 8 -5.86 41.67 48.51
CA GLY A 8 -5.35 40.47 47.89
C GLY A 8 -6.17 39.23 48.25
N GLY A 9 -5.95 38.17 47.47
CA GLY A 9 -6.77 36.97 47.46
C GLY A 9 -6.47 35.93 48.54
N ALA A 10 -7.48 35.09 48.77
CA ALA A 10 -7.44 33.68 49.11
C ALA A 10 -8.91 33.27 49.30
N ASP A 11 -9.35 32.19 48.63
CA ASP A 11 -10.48 31.30 48.96
C ASP A 11 -11.25 30.84 47.72
N LEU A 12 -10.66 29.86 47.02
CA LEU A 12 -11.38 29.03 46.05
C LEU A 12 -10.90 27.57 46.19
N TRP A 13 -10.93 27.07 47.43
CA TRP A 13 -10.81 25.66 47.75
C TRP A 13 -12.02 25.22 48.59
N ARG A 14 -13.01 24.60 47.95
CA ARG A 14 -13.87 23.59 48.59
C ARG A 14 -13.79 22.29 47.78
N PRO A 15 -13.45 21.15 48.39
CA PRO A 15 -13.49 19.85 47.72
C PRO A 15 -14.93 19.35 47.65
N VAL A 16 -15.42 19.03 46.44
CA VAL A 16 -16.66 18.27 46.26
C VAL A 16 -16.33 16.78 46.32
N ALA A 17 -17.10 16.07 47.15
CA ALA A 17 -16.95 14.66 47.48
C ALA A 17 -16.87 13.73 46.25
N ALA A 18 -16.02 12.71 46.36
CA ALA A 18 -15.89 11.64 45.40
C ALA A 18 -17.17 10.80 45.30
N ALA A 19 -17.88 10.90 44.17
CA ALA A 19 -18.94 9.96 43.81
C ALA A 19 -18.35 8.59 43.45
N ARG A 20 -18.25 7.69 44.42
CA ARG A 20 -18.09 6.24 44.19
C ARG A 20 -19.41 5.69 43.65
N GLY A 21 -19.54 5.58 42.33
CA GLY A 21 -20.74 4.99 41.72
C GLY A 21 -20.71 4.99 40.20
N GLY A 22 -19.77 4.28 39.58
CA GLY A 22 -19.68 4.20 38.11
C GLY A 22 -19.06 2.94 37.51
N GLY A 23 -18.59 1.99 38.34
CA GLY A 23 -17.89 0.78 37.86
C GLY A 23 -18.80 -0.41 37.53
N TRP A 24 -20.04 -0.43 38.06
CA TRP A 24 -20.93 -1.58 37.90
C TRP A 24 -21.68 -1.58 36.56
N ALA A 25 -21.99 -0.40 36.01
CA ALA A 25 -22.70 -0.28 34.74
C ALA A 25 -21.82 -0.72 33.55
N THR A 26 -20.53 -0.39 33.59
CA THR A 26 -19.56 -0.82 32.57
C THR A 26 -19.25 -2.31 32.66
N ALA A 27 -19.12 -2.85 33.87
CA ALA A 27 -18.95 -4.29 34.08
C ALA A 27 -20.19 -5.09 33.61
N ALA A 28 -21.40 -4.60 33.90
CA ALA A 28 -22.65 -5.22 33.44
C ALA A 28 -22.79 -5.18 31.90
N ALA A 29 -22.42 -4.06 31.27
CA ALA A 29 -22.43 -3.93 29.82
C ALA A 29 -21.45 -4.89 29.14
N LEU A 30 -20.24 -5.05 29.68
CA LEU A 30 -19.24 -5.99 29.17
C LEU A 30 -19.67 -7.45 29.34
N LEU A 31 -20.33 -7.79 30.45
CA LEU A 31 -20.89 -9.12 30.69
C LEU A 31 -22.02 -9.46 29.70
N LEU A 32 -22.89 -8.50 29.38
CA LEU A 32 -23.96 -8.69 28.38
C LEU A 32 -23.41 -8.86 26.96
N VAL A 33 -22.35 -8.14 26.61
CA VAL A 33 -21.66 -8.32 25.32
C VAL A 33 -20.97 -9.69 25.25
N ALA A 34 -20.29 -10.12 26.32
CA ALA A 34 -19.67 -11.44 26.37
C ALA A 34 -20.72 -12.57 26.28
N ALA A 35 -21.84 -12.46 27.00
CA ALA A 35 -22.92 -13.44 27.00
C ALA A 35 -23.61 -13.54 25.61
N SER A 36 -23.84 -12.40 24.94
CA SER A 36 -24.43 -12.39 23.60
C SER A 36 -23.50 -12.97 22.53
N HIS A 37 -22.19 -12.73 22.63
CA HIS A 37 -21.21 -13.39 21.77
C HIS A 37 -21.15 -14.91 21.97
N LEU A 38 -21.20 -15.38 23.23
CA LEU A 38 -21.24 -16.81 23.54
C LEU A 38 -22.53 -17.46 23.02
N ALA A 39 -23.69 -16.81 23.20
CA ALA A 39 -24.96 -17.29 22.67
C ALA A 39 -24.95 -17.40 21.14
N PHE A 40 -24.39 -16.39 20.45
CA PHE A 40 -24.25 -16.40 18.99
C PHE A 40 -23.32 -17.53 18.48
N LEU A 41 -22.23 -17.80 19.20
CA LEU A 41 -21.32 -18.91 18.88
C LEU A 41 -21.98 -20.28 19.11
N LEU A 42 -22.80 -20.42 20.15
CA LEU A 42 -23.56 -21.65 20.43
C LEU A 42 -24.67 -21.88 19.39
N VAL A 43 -25.37 -20.83 18.96
CA VAL A 43 -26.37 -20.90 17.88
C VAL A 43 -25.71 -21.28 16.55
N ARG A 44 -24.58 -20.66 16.19
CA ARG A 44 -23.80 -21.03 15.00
C ARG A 44 -23.29 -22.47 15.04
N ARG A 45 -22.89 -22.97 16.21
CA ARG A 45 -22.48 -24.38 16.38
C ARG A 45 -23.68 -25.34 16.25
N ARG A 46 -24.88 -24.98 16.71
CA ARG A 46 -26.10 -25.80 16.52
C ARG A 46 -26.56 -25.82 15.06
N LEU A 47 -26.54 -24.68 14.35
CA LEU A 47 -26.86 -24.60 12.92
C LEU A 47 -25.87 -25.36 12.03
N ARG A 48 -24.58 -25.46 12.41
CA ARG A 48 -23.59 -26.28 11.69
C ARG A 48 -23.67 -27.78 11.98
N ARG A 49 -24.39 -28.21 13.03
CA ARG A 49 -24.50 -29.62 13.44
C ARG A 49 -25.84 -30.27 13.07
N GLY A 50 -26.83 -29.49 12.60
CA GLY A 50 -28.16 -29.97 12.20
C GLY A 50 -28.39 -30.15 10.68
N GLY A 51 -27.35 -30.03 9.85
CA GLY A 51 -27.47 -30.12 8.39
C GLY A 51 -26.86 -31.38 7.80
N ARG A 52 -27.40 -32.57 8.13
CA ARG A 52 -27.17 -33.82 7.37
C ARG A 52 -28.44 -34.68 7.45
N ILE A 53 -28.84 -35.22 6.28
CA ILE A 53 -29.96 -36.14 5.97
C ILE A 53 -31.29 -35.40 5.67
N ALA A 54 -32.06 -35.60 4.59
CA ALA A 54 -32.13 -36.65 3.57
C ALA A 54 -32.45 -36.08 2.16
N GLN A 55 -32.05 -36.84 1.15
CA GLN A 55 -32.34 -36.68 -0.28
C GLN A 55 -33.62 -37.46 -0.62
N SER A 56 -34.53 -36.88 -1.40
CA SER A 56 -35.73 -37.55 -1.95
C SER A 56 -35.97 -37.03 -3.36
N ASP A 57 -35.97 -37.95 -4.32
CA ASP A 57 -36.28 -37.75 -5.74
C ASP A 57 -37.79 -37.62 -5.99
N ALA A 58 -38.19 -36.82 -6.99
CA ALA A 58 -39.31 -36.98 -7.95
C ALA A 58 -39.60 -35.61 -8.66
N PRO A 59 -40.30 -35.54 -9.82
CA PRO A 59 -39.66 -35.27 -11.11
C PRO A 59 -40.00 -33.90 -11.73
N ALA A 60 -39.38 -33.67 -12.89
CA ALA A 60 -39.30 -32.47 -13.69
C ALA A 60 -40.64 -31.81 -14.08
N ALA A 61 -40.62 -30.47 -14.07
CA ALA A 61 -41.45 -29.63 -14.93
C ALA A 61 -40.55 -28.59 -15.60
N ALA A 62 -40.49 -28.65 -16.92
CA ALA A 62 -39.65 -27.82 -17.77
C ALA A 62 -40.14 -26.36 -17.79
N ALA A 63 -39.25 -25.43 -17.44
CA ALA A 63 -39.37 -24.02 -17.80
C ALA A 63 -38.02 -23.59 -18.37
N ALA A 64 -37.99 -23.33 -19.67
CA ALA A 64 -36.80 -22.91 -20.40
C ALA A 64 -36.31 -21.56 -19.88
N ALA A 65 -35.14 -21.55 -19.26
CA ALA A 65 -34.36 -20.35 -19.00
C ALA A 65 -33.19 -20.29 -20.03
N PRO A 66 -32.84 -19.11 -20.56
CA PRO A 66 -31.79 -19.01 -21.56
C PRO A 66 -30.44 -19.31 -20.92
N ALA A 67 -29.61 -20.06 -21.65
CA ALA A 67 -28.28 -20.48 -21.22
C ALA A 67 -27.38 -19.26 -20.90
N PRO A 68 -26.50 -19.35 -19.89
CA PRO A 68 -25.43 -18.38 -19.73
C PRO A 68 -24.43 -18.62 -20.87
N VAL A 69 -24.30 -17.64 -21.75
CA VAL A 69 -23.18 -17.54 -22.68
C VAL A 69 -21.90 -17.46 -21.85
N SER A 70 -21.24 -18.59 -21.69
CA SER A 70 -19.81 -18.64 -21.35
C SER A 70 -19.07 -18.17 -22.59
N ALA A 71 -18.95 -16.85 -22.73
CA ALA A 71 -17.96 -16.28 -23.63
C ALA A 71 -16.60 -16.59 -23.00
N SER A 72 -15.89 -17.57 -23.56
CA SER A 72 -14.45 -17.70 -23.29
C SER A 72 -13.81 -16.34 -23.55
N PRO A 73 -12.94 -15.82 -22.66
CA PRO A 73 -12.16 -14.62 -22.93
C PRO A 73 -11.14 -14.97 -24.02
N GLY A 74 -11.60 -15.09 -25.26
CA GLY A 74 -10.75 -15.30 -26.43
C GLY A 74 -10.19 -13.98 -26.92
N SER A 75 -9.10 -14.08 -27.69
CA SER A 75 -8.47 -12.97 -28.41
C SER A 75 -9.50 -12.24 -29.28
N ALA A 76 -10.13 -11.22 -28.73
CA ALA A 76 -11.11 -10.40 -29.42
C ALA A 76 -10.46 -9.07 -29.82
N SER A 77 -10.62 -8.68 -31.09
CA SER A 77 -10.18 -7.39 -31.61
C SER A 77 -10.89 -6.25 -30.87
N GLY A 78 -10.20 -5.12 -30.69
CA GLY A 78 -10.73 -3.92 -30.02
C GLY A 78 -10.00 -3.46 -28.76
N LEU A 79 -8.89 -4.12 -28.37
CA LEU A 79 -7.97 -3.62 -27.34
C LEU A 79 -6.82 -2.76 -27.89
N GLU A 80 -6.77 -2.62 -29.22
CA GLU A 80 -5.73 -1.86 -29.91
C GLU A 80 -5.74 -0.39 -29.47
N GLY A 81 -4.57 0.13 -29.09
CA GLY A 81 -4.42 1.50 -28.58
C GLY A 81 -4.67 1.69 -27.07
N LEU A 82 -5.15 0.67 -26.34
CA LEU A 82 -5.34 0.79 -24.88
C LEU A 82 -4.03 0.86 -24.11
N VAL A 83 -2.99 0.11 -24.49
CA VAL A 83 -1.65 0.29 -23.94
C VAL A 83 -0.66 0.18 -25.09
N THR A 84 0.02 1.29 -25.39
CA THR A 84 0.85 1.43 -26.58
C THR A 84 2.35 1.42 -26.25
N GLU A 85 3.18 1.31 -27.29
CA GLU A 85 4.62 1.50 -27.13
C GLU A 85 4.99 2.94 -26.74
N ASP A 86 4.13 3.93 -27.04
CA ASP A 86 4.35 5.30 -26.57
C ASP A 86 4.12 5.43 -25.06
N ASP A 87 3.17 4.69 -24.50
CA ASP A 87 3.00 4.59 -23.04
C ASP A 87 4.28 4.01 -22.40
N LEU A 88 4.91 3.01 -23.03
CA LEU A 88 6.20 2.47 -22.60
C LEU A 88 7.33 3.51 -22.69
N ARG A 89 7.45 4.24 -23.80
CA ARG A 89 8.44 5.32 -23.96
C ARG A 89 8.34 6.37 -22.86
N GLN A 90 7.11 6.81 -22.57
CA GLN A 90 6.84 7.76 -21.49
C GLN A 90 7.21 7.19 -20.12
N LEU A 91 6.90 5.91 -19.88
CA LEU A 91 7.28 5.22 -18.64
C LEU A 91 8.79 5.17 -18.47
N VAL A 92 9.53 4.76 -19.51
CA VAL A 92 11.00 4.65 -19.48
C VAL A 92 11.63 6.01 -19.22
N GLY A 93 11.18 7.06 -19.91
CA GLY A 93 11.64 8.43 -19.65
C GLY A 93 11.37 8.87 -18.22
N SER A 94 10.16 8.61 -17.71
CA SER A 94 9.75 9.04 -16.36
C SER A 94 10.48 8.28 -15.25
N LEU A 95 10.62 6.95 -15.37
CA LEU A 95 11.36 6.14 -14.41
C LEU A 95 12.86 6.41 -14.50
N GLY A 96 13.41 6.61 -15.70
CA GLY A 96 14.84 6.89 -15.88
C GLY A 96 15.27 8.17 -15.19
N VAL A 97 14.59 9.28 -15.49
CA VAL A 97 14.92 10.60 -14.93
C VAL A 97 14.49 10.68 -13.46
N GLY A 98 13.20 10.44 -13.19
CA GLY A 98 12.62 10.61 -11.86
C GLY A 98 13.17 9.64 -10.81
N ALA A 99 13.61 8.43 -11.18
CA ALA A 99 14.16 7.48 -10.20
C ALA A 99 15.65 7.63 -9.93
N ARG A 100 16.41 8.32 -10.80
CA ARG A 100 17.84 8.58 -10.56
C ARG A 100 18.01 9.69 -9.52
N GLU A 101 17.33 10.81 -9.70
CA GLU A 101 17.42 11.97 -8.81
C GLU A 101 16.03 12.57 -8.51
N PRO A 102 15.17 11.87 -7.74
CA PRO A 102 13.80 12.32 -7.48
C PRO A 102 13.71 13.73 -6.89
N GLU A 103 14.54 14.05 -5.89
CA GLU A 103 14.52 15.34 -5.23
C GLU A 103 14.95 16.49 -6.17
N ALA A 104 15.87 16.24 -7.10
CA ALA A 104 16.28 17.21 -8.11
C ALA A 104 15.15 17.51 -9.10
N GLU A 105 14.33 16.50 -9.39
CA GLU A 105 13.12 16.58 -10.22
C GLU A 105 11.89 17.13 -9.45
N GLY A 106 12.09 17.65 -8.23
CA GLY A 106 11.04 18.29 -7.42
C GLY A 106 10.15 17.32 -6.65
N TRP A 107 10.48 16.03 -6.57
CA TRP A 107 9.73 15.08 -5.77
C TRP A 107 10.00 15.25 -4.27
N GLU A 108 8.93 15.29 -3.47
CA GLU A 108 9.05 15.40 -2.02
C GLU A 108 9.22 14.01 -1.38
N HIS A 109 10.26 13.83 -0.59
CA HIS A 109 10.48 12.57 0.14
C HIS A 109 9.33 12.28 1.13
N VAL A 110 8.80 11.05 1.10
CA VAL A 110 7.72 10.59 1.99
C VAL A 110 8.24 9.65 3.06
N ILE A 111 9.02 8.63 2.67
CA ILE A 111 9.48 7.59 3.58
C ILE A 111 10.71 6.90 3.02
N SER A 112 11.63 6.53 3.93
CA SER A 112 12.76 5.65 3.67
C SER A 112 12.88 4.69 4.86
N LYS A 113 12.66 3.40 4.63
CA LYS A 113 12.74 2.34 5.65
C LYS A 113 13.30 1.06 5.07
N GLY A 114 13.95 0.26 5.90
CA GLY A 114 14.52 -1.02 5.50
C GLY A 114 14.71 -1.98 6.66
N ASN A 115 14.87 -3.25 6.32
CA ASN A 115 15.38 -4.32 7.15
C ASN A 115 16.27 -5.26 6.29
N ASP A 116 16.69 -6.39 6.84
CA ASP A 116 17.61 -7.33 6.18
C ASP A 116 17.03 -8.03 4.93
N ASP A 117 15.71 -7.92 4.71
CA ASP A 117 15.01 -8.61 3.63
C ASP A 117 14.44 -7.67 2.56
N VAL A 118 14.06 -6.46 2.97
CA VAL A 118 13.38 -5.48 2.11
C VAL A 118 13.71 -4.06 2.53
N SER A 119 13.91 -3.19 1.54
CA SER A 119 13.95 -1.73 1.74
C SER A 119 12.97 -1.02 0.82
N TYR A 120 12.46 0.11 1.28
CA TYR A 120 11.44 0.90 0.61
C TYR A 120 11.74 2.38 0.75
N ARG A 121 11.78 3.06 -0.38
CA ARG A 121 11.84 4.52 -0.48
C ARG A 121 10.68 5.01 -1.33
N ALA A 122 10.05 6.09 -0.92
CA ALA A 122 9.00 6.71 -1.73
C ALA A 122 9.02 8.22 -1.63
N TRP A 123 8.63 8.83 -2.74
CA TRP A 123 8.48 10.26 -2.93
C TRP A 123 7.08 10.56 -3.47
N CYS A 124 6.64 11.79 -3.25
CA CYS A 124 5.35 12.31 -3.68
C CYS A 124 5.60 13.56 -4.50
N ASP A 125 5.01 13.61 -5.69
CA ASP A 125 4.85 14.86 -6.42
C ASP A 125 3.40 15.33 -6.23
N LYS A 126 3.25 16.59 -5.84
CA LYS A 126 1.97 17.22 -5.52
C LYS A 126 1.69 18.27 -6.59
N PRO A 127 0.90 17.94 -7.63
CA PRO A 127 0.53 18.95 -8.60
C PRO A 127 -0.34 20.03 -7.94
N THR A 128 -0.32 21.24 -8.50
CA THR A 128 -1.13 22.38 -8.06
C THR A 128 -2.64 22.05 -8.04
N ALA A 129 -3.07 21.15 -8.91
CA ALA A 129 -4.42 20.60 -8.95
C ALA A 129 -4.38 19.10 -9.29
N GLY A 130 -5.28 18.33 -8.68
CA GLY A 130 -5.42 16.88 -8.92
C GLY A 130 -4.82 16.01 -7.81
N PRO A 131 -4.92 14.68 -7.94
CA PRO A 131 -4.36 13.75 -6.98
C PRO A 131 -2.83 13.70 -7.08
N PRO A 132 -2.14 13.32 -5.99
CA PRO A 132 -0.69 13.21 -5.99
C PRO A 132 -0.20 12.06 -6.87
N ARG A 133 1.02 12.21 -7.40
CA ARG A 133 1.80 11.14 -8.00
C ARG A 133 2.79 10.60 -6.97
N TYR A 134 3.07 9.31 -7.04
CA TYR A 134 4.04 8.64 -6.18
C TYR A 134 5.09 7.95 -7.02
N LEU A 135 6.34 8.14 -6.64
CA LEU A 135 7.47 7.35 -7.10
C LEU A 135 7.93 6.50 -5.93
N SER A 136 8.17 5.22 -6.14
CA SER A 136 8.73 4.37 -5.10
C SER A 136 9.75 3.39 -5.64
N ILE A 137 10.73 3.08 -4.81
CA ILE A 137 11.77 2.10 -5.06
C ILE A 137 11.71 1.08 -3.93
N THR A 138 11.47 -0.18 -4.28
CA THR A 138 11.53 -1.30 -3.34
C THR A 138 12.66 -2.23 -3.75
N THR A 139 13.54 -2.57 -2.83
CA THR A 139 14.56 -3.61 -3.04
C THR A 139 14.21 -4.82 -2.20
N TYR A 140 14.14 -5.98 -2.84
CA TYR A 140 13.92 -7.28 -2.21
C TYR A 140 15.20 -8.11 -2.31
N GLU A 141 15.69 -8.61 -1.18
CA GLU A 141 16.84 -9.51 -1.16
C GLU A 141 16.45 -10.92 -1.63
N ARG A 142 17.39 -11.71 -2.15
CA ARG A 142 17.25 -13.16 -2.37
C ARG A 142 16.00 -13.54 -3.16
N CYS A 143 15.79 -12.89 -4.31
CA CYS A 143 14.73 -13.21 -5.27
C CYS A 143 15.23 -12.91 -6.69
N THR A 144 14.71 -13.64 -7.69
CA THR A 144 15.00 -13.36 -9.10
C THR A 144 14.00 -12.35 -9.68
N THR A 145 14.32 -11.75 -10.82
CA THR A 145 13.43 -10.79 -11.49
C THR A 145 12.16 -11.48 -12.00
N GLU A 146 12.26 -12.73 -12.44
CA GLU A 146 11.11 -13.55 -12.87
C GLU A 146 10.18 -13.88 -11.70
N GLN A 147 10.74 -14.29 -10.55
CA GLN A 147 9.93 -14.53 -9.35
C GLN A 147 9.19 -13.27 -8.93
N LEU A 148 9.87 -12.12 -8.96
CA LEU A 148 9.27 -10.84 -8.60
C LEU A 148 8.19 -10.42 -9.61
N ARG A 149 8.45 -10.57 -10.92
CA ARG A 149 7.47 -10.34 -11.98
C ARG A 149 6.22 -11.19 -11.77
N ASP A 150 6.38 -12.49 -11.60
CA ASP A 150 5.26 -13.41 -11.43
C ASP A 150 4.47 -13.03 -10.18
N PHE A 151 5.13 -12.79 -9.04
CA PHE A 151 4.47 -12.33 -7.82
C PHE A 151 3.63 -11.04 -8.00
N TYR A 152 4.13 -10.07 -8.81
CA TYR A 152 3.40 -8.83 -9.07
C TYR A 152 2.23 -9.00 -10.07
N MET A 153 2.32 -9.98 -10.96
CA MET A 153 1.33 -10.25 -12.01
C MET A 153 0.28 -11.29 -11.61
N ASP A 154 0.50 -12.05 -10.54
CA ASP A 154 -0.42 -13.09 -10.08
C ASP A 154 -1.62 -12.52 -9.31
N ASN A 155 -2.72 -12.25 -10.03
CA ASN A 155 -3.92 -11.68 -9.41
C ASN A 155 -4.65 -12.67 -8.51
N GLU A 156 -4.57 -13.97 -8.78
CA GLU A 156 -5.12 -15.03 -7.92
C GLU A 156 -4.37 -15.06 -6.60
N TYR A 157 -3.04 -15.10 -6.63
CA TYR A 157 -2.25 -15.04 -5.40
C TYR A 157 -2.45 -13.71 -4.65
N ARG A 158 -2.61 -12.60 -5.39
CA ARG A 158 -2.92 -11.30 -4.79
C ARG A 158 -4.20 -11.34 -3.94
N MET A 159 -5.24 -12.04 -4.38
CA MET A 159 -6.48 -12.23 -3.60
C MET A 159 -6.25 -13.04 -2.31
N GLU A 160 -5.24 -13.91 -2.27
CA GLU A 160 -4.93 -14.71 -1.07
C GLU A 160 -4.25 -13.88 0.02
N TRP A 161 -3.25 -13.07 -0.35
CA TRP A 161 -2.44 -12.37 0.64
C TRP A 161 -2.87 -10.92 0.88
N ASP A 162 -3.40 -10.21 -0.13
CA ASP A 162 -3.85 -8.82 0.03
C ASP A 162 -5.34 -8.75 0.36
N GLY A 163 -5.64 -8.69 1.66
CA GLY A 163 -7.01 -8.57 2.16
C GLY A 163 -7.78 -7.31 1.73
N THR A 164 -7.16 -6.37 1.01
CA THR A 164 -7.91 -5.28 0.35
C THR A 164 -8.51 -5.73 -0.97
N VAL A 165 -7.94 -6.73 -1.65
CA VAL A 165 -8.43 -7.25 -2.92
C VAL A 165 -9.46 -8.35 -2.66
N THR A 166 -10.72 -8.06 -2.94
CA THR A 166 -11.84 -8.97 -2.61
C THR A 166 -12.32 -9.79 -3.79
N LYS A 167 -12.05 -9.32 -5.01
CA LYS A 167 -12.40 -10.00 -6.25
C LYS A 167 -11.47 -9.49 -7.35
N HIS A 168 -11.05 -10.41 -8.21
CA HIS A 168 -10.43 -10.13 -9.48
C HIS A 168 -11.08 -11.00 -10.56
N GLU A 169 -11.26 -10.45 -11.76
CA GLU A 169 -11.69 -11.17 -12.95
C GLU A 169 -10.96 -10.63 -14.19
N GLN A 170 -10.40 -11.53 -15.00
CA GLN A 170 -9.91 -11.19 -16.33
C GLN A 170 -11.12 -10.99 -17.24
N LEU A 171 -11.16 -9.85 -17.95
CA LEU A 171 -12.28 -9.48 -18.82
C LEU A 171 -12.01 -9.82 -20.29
N GLN A 172 -10.80 -9.49 -20.76
CA GLN A 172 -10.40 -9.68 -22.16
C GLN A 172 -8.87 -9.64 -22.23
N TYR A 173 -8.29 -10.29 -23.23
CA TYR A 173 -6.90 -10.08 -23.64
C TYR A 173 -6.76 -10.14 -25.16
N ASP A 174 -5.66 -9.60 -25.67
CA ASP A 174 -5.28 -9.67 -27.07
C ASP A 174 -3.81 -10.10 -27.21
N GLU A 175 -3.59 -11.24 -27.85
CA GLU A 175 -2.26 -11.81 -28.05
C GLU A 175 -1.42 -11.00 -29.03
N ASN A 176 -2.04 -10.27 -29.97
CA ASN A 176 -1.30 -9.48 -30.93
C ASN A 176 -0.67 -8.25 -30.26
N SER A 177 -1.48 -7.43 -29.59
CA SER A 177 -0.98 -6.27 -28.85
C SER A 177 -0.30 -6.64 -27.53
N GLY A 178 -0.60 -7.79 -26.92
CA GLY A 178 -0.14 -8.15 -25.59
C GLY A 178 -0.87 -7.42 -24.46
N VAL A 179 -2.01 -6.78 -24.78
CA VAL A 179 -2.84 -6.07 -23.80
C VAL A 179 -3.78 -7.04 -23.10
N GLU A 180 -3.87 -6.92 -21.80
CA GLU A 180 -4.82 -7.62 -20.95
C GLU A 180 -5.68 -6.61 -20.20
N VAL A 181 -6.98 -6.90 -20.06
CA VAL A 181 -7.93 -6.10 -19.31
C VAL A 181 -8.53 -6.95 -18.20
N GLY A 182 -8.51 -6.41 -16.99
CA GLY A 182 -9.13 -7.04 -15.83
C GLY A 182 -9.88 -6.06 -14.95
N ARG A 183 -10.80 -6.62 -14.16
CA ARG A 183 -11.57 -5.89 -13.17
C ARG A 183 -11.20 -6.35 -11.78
N THR A 184 -10.89 -5.39 -10.93
CA THR A 184 -10.54 -5.64 -9.52
C THR A 184 -11.47 -4.87 -8.60
N ILE A 185 -11.96 -5.51 -7.54
CA ILE A 185 -12.73 -4.86 -6.48
C ILE A 185 -11.87 -4.79 -5.22
N LYS A 186 -11.52 -3.56 -4.80
CA LYS A 186 -10.82 -3.33 -3.54
C LYS A 186 -11.75 -2.81 -2.46
N LYS A 187 -11.60 -3.34 -1.25
CA LYS A 187 -12.31 -2.91 -0.05
C LYS A 187 -11.33 -2.37 0.97
N PHE A 188 -11.51 -1.11 1.31
CA PHE A 188 -10.78 -0.44 2.38
C PHE A 188 -11.70 -0.26 3.59
N PRO A 189 -11.18 -0.28 4.83
CA PRO A 189 -11.99 -0.01 6.02
C PRO A 189 -12.73 1.32 5.90
N LEU A 190 -14.01 1.34 6.32
CA LEU A 190 -14.87 2.54 6.38
C LEU A 190 -15.15 3.22 5.03
N LEU A 191 -14.78 2.59 3.92
CA LEU A 191 -14.86 3.15 2.59
C LEU A 191 -15.74 2.27 1.69
N THR A 192 -16.57 2.89 0.84
CA THR A 192 -17.29 2.17 -0.23
C THR A 192 -16.28 1.39 -1.08
N PRO A 193 -16.54 0.13 -1.46
CA PRO A 193 -15.58 -0.61 -2.26
C PRO A 193 -15.29 0.11 -3.59
N ARG A 194 -14.03 0.10 -4.01
CA ARG A 194 -13.56 0.69 -5.26
C ARG A 194 -13.52 -0.39 -6.33
N GLU A 195 -14.00 -0.03 -7.51
CA GLU A 195 -13.95 -0.86 -8.70
C GLU A 195 -12.92 -0.28 -9.67
N TYR A 196 -11.98 -1.14 -10.07
CA TYR A 196 -10.93 -0.85 -11.03
C TYR A 196 -11.20 -1.67 -12.28
N ILE A 197 -11.15 -1.02 -13.45
CA ILE A 197 -11.04 -1.70 -14.74
C ILE A 197 -9.76 -1.17 -15.34
N LEU A 198 -8.77 -2.05 -15.48
CA LEU A 198 -7.42 -1.69 -15.86
C LEU A 198 -7.03 -2.47 -17.10
N ALA A 199 -6.40 -1.79 -18.04
CA ALA A 199 -5.66 -2.39 -19.13
C ALA A 199 -4.16 -2.37 -18.78
N TRP A 200 -3.45 -3.46 -19.04
CA TRP A 200 -2.01 -3.53 -18.84
C TRP A 200 -1.30 -4.30 -19.94
N ARG A 201 0.01 -4.07 -20.04
CA ARG A 201 0.92 -4.80 -20.93
C ARG A 201 2.29 -4.94 -20.25
N VAL A 202 2.96 -6.05 -20.51
CA VAL A 202 4.27 -6.40 -19.95
C VAL A 202 5.30 -6.56 -21.07
N TRP A 203 6.49 -6.02 -20.85
CA TRP A 203 7.64 -6.15 -21.74
C TRP A 203 8.85 -6.75 -21.01
N GLU A 204 9.61 -7.57 -21.72
CA GLU A 204 10.86 -8.18 -21.28
C GLU A 204 12.04 -7.66 -22.12
N THR A 205 13.07 -7.17 -21.44
CA THR A 205 14.36 -6.77 -22.03
C THR A 205 15.30 -7.96 -22.20
N ASN A 206 16.45 -7.75 -22.85
CA ASN A 206 17.42 -8.83 -23.04
C ASN A 206 18.13 -9.25 -21.74
N ASP A 207 18.28 -8.31 -20.80
CA ASP A 207 18.93 -8.51 -19.50
C ASP A 207 18.01 -9.11 -18.42
N LYS A 208 16.81 -9.59 -18.80
CA LYS A 208 15.78 -10.11 -17.87
C LYS A 208 15.26 -9.07 -16.88
N SER A 209 15.25 -7.81 -17.30
CA SER A 209 14.42 -6.77 -16.70
C SER A 209 13.00 -6.80 -17.28
N PHE A 210 12.04 -6.34 -16.47
CA PHE A 210 10.63 -6.35 -16.87
C PHE A 210 10.01 -4.97 -16.67
N TYR A 211 9.23 -4.55 -17.66
CA TYR A 211 8.46 -3.31 -17.61
C TYR A 211 6.98 -3.66 -17.71
N CYS A 212 6.14 -2.90 -17.01
CA CYS A 212 4.70 -2.98 -17.15
C CYS A 212 4.10 -1.60 -17.05
N PHE A 213 3.09 -1.37 -17.88
CA PHE A 213 2.27 -0.18 -17.82
C PHE A 213 0.82 -0.59 -17.66
N ILE A 214 0.10 0.16 -16.81
CA ILE A 214 -1.26 -0.10 -16.38
C ILE A 214 -2.01 1.22 -16.46
N LYS A 215 -3.16 1.25 -17.14
CA LYS A 215 -4.04 2.42 -17.15
C LYS A 215 -5.51 2.07 -17.02
N GLU A 216 -6.29 3.01 -16.50
CA GLU A 216 -7.74 2.88 -16.45
C GLU A 216 -8.36 2.73 -17.84
N CYS A 217 -9.44 1.94 -17.94
CA CYS A 217 -10.27 1.89 -19.14
C CYS A 217 -11.74 1.65 -18.78
N GLU A 218 -12.61 1.70 -19.79
CA GLU A 218 -13.99 1.23 -19.69
C GLU A 218 -14.12 -0.07 -20.49
N HIS A 219 -14.98 -0.98 -20.02
CA HIS A 219 -15.16 -2.28 -20.67
C HIS A 219 -16.63 -2.72 -20.67
N PRO A 220 -17.20 -3.21 -21.80
CA PRO A 220 -18.61 -3.58 -21.89
C PRO A 220 -19.05 -4.63 -20.85
N LEU A 221 -18.19 -5.61 -20.55
CA LEU A 221 -18.47 -6.65 -19.55
C LEU A 221 -18.49 -6.15 -18.10
N ALA A 222 -18.08 -4.90 -17.85
CA ALA A 222 -17.99 -4.32 -16.52
C ALA A 222 -18.72 -2.97 -16.46
N ALA A 223 -20.01 -2.98 -16.78
CA ALA A 223 -20.89 -1.83 -16.62
C ALA A 223 -20.90 -1.30 -15.16
N ARG A 224 -21.03 0.02 -15.02
CA ARG A 224 -20.96 0.71 -13.72
C ARG A 224 -22.05 0.24 -12.76
N GLN A 225 -21.67 -0.06 -11.52
CA GLN A 225 -22.58 -0.52 -10.48
C GLN A 225 -22.62 0.48 -9.32
N LYS A 226 -23.82 0.91 -8.90
CA LYS A 226 -24.01 1.92 -7.84
C LYS A 226 -23.38 1.55 -6.48
N LYS A 227 -23.15 0.25 -6.23
CA LYS A 227 -22.52 -0.26 -5.00
C LYS A 227 -21.00 -0.05 -4.94
N PHE A 228 -20.38 0.36 -6.05
CA PHE A 228 -18.94 0.59 -6.14
C PHE A 228 -18.64 2.03 -6.53
N VAL A 229 -17.50 2.55 -6.04
CA VAL A 229 -16.90 3.77 -6.58
C VAL A 229 -15.96 3.36 -7.72
N ARG A 230 -16.30 3.71 -8.95
CA ARG A 230 -15.42 3.47 -10.11
C ARG A 230 -14.22 4.39 -10.02
N VAL A 231 -13.01 3.81 -10.00
CA VAL A 231 -11.77 4.56 -10.16
C VAL A 231 -11.66 5.01 -11.61
N ARG A 232 -11.57 6.33 -11.81
CA ARG A 232 -11.58 6.96 -13.15
C ARG A 232 -10.19 7.44 -13.59
N LEU A 233 -9.21 7.36 -12.70
CA LEU A 233 -7.83 7.69 -12.96
C LEU A 233 -6.97 6.71 -12.17
N LEU A 234 -6.27 5.84 -12.88
CA LEU A 234 -5.19 5.02 -12.35
C LEU A 234 -4.21 4.80 -13.48
N ARG A 235 -3.08 5.52 -13.43
CA ARG A 235 -1.95 5.30 -14.31
C ARG A 235 -0.78 4.86 -13.46
N SER A 236 -0.31 3.66 -13.71
CA SER A 236 0.82 3.09 -12.99
C SER A 236 1.75 2.40 -13.96
N GLY A 237 3.04 2.55 -13.75
CA GLY A 237 4.01 1.71 -14.43
C GLY A 237 5.12 1.33 -13.49
N TRP A 238 5.74 0.20 -13.77
CA TRP A 238 6.84 -0.30 -12.98
C TRP A 238 7.92 -0.92 -13.83
N CYS A 239 9.13 -0.94 -13.27
CA CYS A 239 10.29 -1.61 -13.83
C CYS A 239 10.92 -2.49 -12.75
N ILE A 240 11.15 -3.77 -13.06
CA ILE A 240 11.87 -4.73 -12.24
C ILE A 240 13.24 -4.97 -12.86
N LYS A 241 14.31 -4.80 -12.07
CA LYS A 241 15.68 -5.04 -12.48
C LYS A 241 16.46 -5.81 -11.41
N LYS A 242 17.47 -6.55 -11.84
CA LYS A 242 18.46 -7.14 -10.94
C LYS A 242 19.40 -6.04 -10.42
N ILE A 243 19.88 -6.17 -9.20
CA ILE A 243 20.96 -5.32 -8.67
C ILE A 243 22.31 -5.97 -9.00
N PRO A 244 23.19 -5.33 -9.80
CA PRO A 244 24.51 -5.88 -10.11
C PRO A 244 25.33 -6.17 -8.85
N GLY A 245 25.97 -7.34 -8.79
CA GLY A 245 26.82 -7.74 -7.67
C GLY A 245 26.08 -8.07 -6.36
N ARG A 246 24.75 -8.07 -6.34
CA ARG A 246 23.93 -8.38 -5.16
C ARG A 246 22.85 -9.41 -5.50
N ASP A 247 22.61 -10.36 -4.60
CA ASP A 247 21.46 -11.24 -4.69
C ASP A 247 20.19 -10.49 -4.26
N ALA A 248 19.73 -9.59 -5.14
CA ALA A 248 18.57 -8.76 -4.90
C ALA A 248 17.97 -8.25 -6.22
N CYS A 249 16.67 -8.00 -6.19
CA CYS A 249 15.96 -7.30 -7.25
C CYS A 249 15.40 -5.98 -6.74
N GLN A 250 15.34 -4.99 -7.62
CA GLN A 250 14.70 -3.71 -7.38
C GLN A 250 13.45 -3.61 -8.26
N ILE A 251 12.37 -3.09 -7.69
CA ILE A 251 11.22 -2.61 -8.43
C ILE A 251 11.06 -1.10 -8.20
N THR A 252 11.02 -0.35 -9.29
CA THR A 252 10.70 1.07 -9.30
C THR A 252 9.29 1.24 -9.86
N VAL A 253 8.45 1.97 -9.15
CA VAL A 253 7.04 2.15 -9.48
C VAL A 253 6.72 3.64 -9.54
N LEU A 254 6.14 4.08 -10.66
CA LEU A 254 5.45 5.35 -10.79
C LEU A 254 3.95 5.09 -10.72
N HIS A 255 3.24 5.84 -9.88
CA HIS A 255 1.83 5.59 -9.58
C HIS A 255 1.05 6.89 -9.44
N HIS A 256 -0.08 6.98 -10.12
CA HIS A 256 -0.98 8.12 -10.10
C HIS A 256 -2.43 7.63 -10.09
N GLU A 257 -3.14 7.83 -8.99
CA GLU A 257 -4.50 7.29 -8.79
C GLU A 257 -5.41 8.31 -8.10
N ASP A 258 -6.64 8.44 -8.60
CA ASP A 258 -7.74 9.05 -7.85
C ASP A 258 -8.73 7.98 -7.36
N ASN A 259 -8.60 7.60 -6.10
CA ASN A 259 -9.52 6.66 -5.45
C ASN A 259 -10.67 7.34 -4.70
N GLY A 260 -10.86 8.64 -4.91
CA GLY A 260 -11.89 9.45 -4.27
C GLY A 260 -11.69 9.62 -2.76
N MET A 261 -10.48 9.37 -2.23
CA MET A 261 -10.14 9.73 -0.86
C MET A 261 -9.70 11.19 -0.79
N ASN A 262 -9.95 11.84 0.35
CA ASN A 262 -9.35 13.12 0.63
C ASN A 262 -7.82 13.00 0.61
N ILE A 263 -7.14 13.92 -0.08
CA ILE A 263 -5.70 13.86 -0.33
C ILE A 263 -4.89 13.79 0.97
N GLU A 264 -5.24 14.56 1.99
CA GLU A 264 -4.51 14.55 3.27
C GLU A 264 -4.72 13.24 4.05
N MET A 265 -5.94 12.68 3.97
CA MET A 265 -6.22 11.36 4.54
C MET A 265 -5.47 10.25 3.80
N ALA A 266 -5.39 10.32 2.47
CA ALA A 266 -4.64 9.37 1.65
C ALA A 266 -3.14 9.43 1.98
N LYS A 267 -2.56 10.63 2.10
CA LYS A 267 -1.17 10.84 2.51
C LYS A 267 -0.90 10.29 3.91
N LEU A 268 -1.78 10.55 4.86
CA LEU A 268 -1.63 10.06 6.23
C LEU A 268 -1.72 8.53 6.30
N ALA A 269 -2.69 7.94 5.60
CA ALA A 269 -2.85 6.49 5.53
C ALA A 269 -1.64 5.84 4.86
N PHE A 270 -1.14 6.44 3.78
CA PHE A 270 0.05 5.96 3.07
C PHE A 270 1.29 6.04 3.97
N SER A 271 1.66 7.23 4.47
CA SER A 271 2.87 7.43 5.27
C SER A 271 2.93 6.54 6.53
N LYS A 272 1.78 6.28 7.17
CA LYS A 272 1.70 5.42 8.37
C LYS A 272 1.56 3.93 8.06
N GLY A 273 0.90 3.58 6.96
CA GLY A 273 0.53 2.20 6.63
C GLY A 273 1.48 1.50 5.65
N ILE A 274 2.15 2.25 4.78
CA ILE A 274 2.88 1.67 3.63
C ILE A 274 3.98 0.73 4.08
N TRP A 275 4.75 1.07 5.11
CA TRP A 275 5.84 0.20 5.57
C TRP A 275 5.33 -1.17 6.03
N ASN A 276 4.24 -1.21 6.81
CA ASN A 276 3.65 -2.47 7.24
C ASN A 276 3.11 -3.28 6.05
N TYR A 277 2.56 -2.59 5.04
CA TYR A 277 2.14 -3.21 3.79
C TYR A 277 3.33 -3.79 3.00
N ILE A 278 4.46 -3.08 2.90
CA ILE A 278 5.69 -3.59 2.28
C ILE A 278 6.22 -4.82 3.03
N CYS A 279 6.26 -4.79 4.37
CA CYS A 279 6.66 -5.97 5.14
C CYS A 279 5.73 -7.17 4.90
N LYS A 280 4.41 -6.92 4.78
CA LYS A 280 3.43 -7.96 4.44
C LYS A 280 3.63 -8.50 3.03
N MET A 281 3.89 -7.62 2.07
CA MET A 281 4.15 -7.98 0.68
C MET A 281 5.45 -8.80 0.55
N ASN A 282 6.54 -8.41 1.20
CA ASN A 282 7.77 -9.21 1.29
C ASN A 282 7.48 -10.60 1.88
N ASN A 283 6.72 -10.66 2.98
CA ASN A 283 6.30 -11.93 3.57
C ASN A 283 5.53 -12.85 2.59
N ALA A 284 4.68 -12.27 1.74
CA ALA A 284 3.97 -13.02 0.72
C ALA A 284 4.93 -13.48 -0.40
N LEU A 285 5.80 -12.60 -0.90
CA LEU A 285 6.83 -12.94 -1.89
C LEU A 285 7.71 -14.11 -1.44
N ARG A 286 8.10 -14.16 -0.15
CA ARG A 286 8.89 -15.28 0.41
C ARG A 286 8.16 -16.61 0.42
N ARG A 287 6.82 -16.59 0.51
CA ARG A 287 5.98 -17.79 0.49
C ARG A 287 5.57 -18.17 -0.92
N TYR A 288 5.68 -17.25 -1.88
CA TYR A 288 5.23 -17.43 -3.25
C TYR A 288 5.79 -18.69 -3.94
N PRO A 289 7.09 -19.06 -3.81
CA PRO A 289 7.61 -20.28 -4.45
C PRO A 289 6.95 -21.59 -3.97
N GLN A 290 6.24 -21.56 -2.83
CA GLN A 290 5.52 -22.72 -2.30
C GLN A 290 4.15 -22.90 -2.98
N HIS A 291 3.70 -21.90 -3.75
CA HIS A 291 2.49 -21.95 -4.56
C HIS A 291 2.81 -22.73 -5.85
N ARG A 292 2.42 -24.01 -5.88
CA ARG A 292 2.99 -25.02 -6.79
C ARG A 292 2.41 -25.03 -8.21
N SER A 293 1.38 -24.25 -8.50
CA SER A 293 0.72 -24.26 -9.81
C SER A 293 0.67 -22.86 -10.38
N PRO A 294 1.16 -22.64 -11.61
CA PRO A 294 1.02 -21.36 -12.29
C PRO A 294 -0.46 -20.96 -12.34
N SER A 295 -0.79 -19.78 -11.83
CA SER A 295 -2.15 -19.26 -11.91
C SER A 295 -2.52 -18.92 -13.36
N VAL A 296 -3.82 -18.73 -13.63
CA VAL A 296 -4.26 -18.33 -14.97
C VAL A 296 -3.68 -16.96 -15.31
N SER A 297 -3.57 -16.03 -14.36
CA SER A 297 -2.87 -14.75 -14.58
C SER A 297 -1.44 -14.94 -15.06
N ILE A 298 -0.66 -15.86 -14.46
CA ILE A 298 0.72 -16.09 -14.88
C ILE A 298 0.79 -16.70 -16.27
N LEU A 299 -0.04 -17.70 -16.56
CA LEU A 299 -0.07 -18.34 -17.88
C LEU A 299 -0.47 -17.35 -18.97
N THR A 300 -1.48 -16.50 -18.72
CA THR A 300 -1.88 -15.44 -19.65
C THR A 300 -0.76 -14.41 -19.80
N MET A 301 -0.19 -13.89 -18.71
CA MET A 301 0.88 -12.89 -18.77
C MET A 301 2.09 -13.40 -19.56
N GLN A 302 2.52 -14.64 -19.34
CA GLN A 302 3.63 -15.27 -20.08
C GLN A 302 3.34 -15.37 -21.58
N LYS A 303 2.08 -15.64 -21.95
CA LYS A 303 1.64 -15.69 -23.35
C LYS A 303 1.62 -14.31 -24.01
N LEU A 304 1.25 -13.27 -23.26
CA LEU A 304 1.05 -11.91 -23.78
C LEU A 304 2.32 -11.06 -23.75
N MET A 305 3.30 -11.43 -22.93
CA MET A 305 4.54 -10.66 -22.72
C MET A 305 5.25 -10.39 -24.04
N LYS A 306 5.59 -9.11 -24.26
CA LYS A 306 6.24 -8.65 -25.48
C LYS A 306 7.73 -8.43 -25.26
N LYS A 307 8.49 -8.46 -26.35
CA LYS A 307 9.88 -8.02 -26.30
C LYS A 307 9.93 -6.51 -26.18
N PHE A 308 10.85 -6.03 -25.37
CA PHE A 308 11.14 -4.62 -25.25
C PHE A 308 11.63 -4.07 -26.61
N PRO A 309 11.16 -2.90 -27.06
CA PRO A 309 11.57 -2.36 -28.35
C PRO A 309 13.08 -2.07 -28.41
N GLN A 310 13.73 -2.47 -29.50
CA GLN A 310 15.19 -2.42 -29.65
C GLN A 310 15.74 -0.98 -29.72
N ASP A 311 14.96 -0.05 -30.27
CA ASP A 311 15.27 1.39 -30.30
C ASP A 311 15.38 1.96 -28.87
N LEU A 312 14.45 1.57 -27.99
CA LEU A 312 14.46 1.97 -26.59
C LEU A 312 15.62 1.33 -25.80
N GLU A 313 15.90 0.06 -26.03
CA GLU A 313 17.01 -0.65 -25.38
C GLU A 313 18.35 0.06 -25.67
N THR A 314 18.60 0.35 -26.96
CA THR A 314 19.82 1.03 -27.41
C THR A 314 19.95 2.43 -26.79
N ALA A 315 18.84 3.17 -26.67
CA ALA A 315 18.83 4.48 -26.04
C ALA A 315 19.12 4.41 -24.52
N MET A 316 18.62 3.38 -23.84
CA MET A 316 18.93 3.18 -22.41
C MET A 316 20.42 2.88 -22.20
N ASP A 317 21.01 2.03 -23.03
CA ASP A 317 22.43 1.67 -22.94
C ASP A 317 23.34 2.88 -23.21
N ALA A 318 22.99 3.71 -24.20
CA ALA A 318 23.72 4.94 -24.50
C ALA A 318 23.64 5.99 -23.36
N SER A 319 22.58 5.94 -22.54
CA SER A 319 22.35 6.86 -21.42
C SER A 319 23.03 6.43 -20.10
N LEU A 320 23.67 5.26 -20.08
CA LEU A 320 24.49 4.81 -18.96
C LEU A 320 25.92 5.31 -19.19
N PRO A 321 26.52 6.10 -18.28
CA PRO A 321 27.93 6.43 -18.41
C PRO A 321 28.74 5.13 -18.37
N ALA A 322 29.58 4.92 -19.39
CA ALA A 322 30.51 3.81 -19.45
C ALA A 322 31.32 3.80 -18.15
N SER A 323 31.11 2.79 -17.31
CA SER A 323 32.02 2.54 -16.20
C SER A 323 33.33 2.09 -16.82
N GLU A 324 34.33 2.97 -16.79
CA GLU A 324 35.67 2.69 -17.27
C GLU A 324 36.19 1.42 -16.60
N THR A 325 36.29 0.37 -17.41
CA THR A 325 37.10 -0.80 -17.08
C THR A 325 38.54 -0.45 -17.44
N THR A 326 39.31 0.02 -16.47
CA THR A 326 40.77 -0.03 -16.56
C THR A 326 41.26 -1.15 -15.64
N ALA A 327 41.59 -2.28 -16.26
CA ALA A 327 42.41 -3.31 -15.62
C ALA A 327 43.85 -3.10 -16.06
N ALA A 328 44.75 -2.76 -15.13
CA ALA A 328 46.10 -3.30 -15.03
C ALA A 328 46.83 -2.71 -13.80
N SER A 329 47.31 -3.63 -12.97
CA SER A 329 48.50 -3.59 -12.11
C SER A 329 48.94 -2.28 -11.45
N ASP A 330 48.94 -2.25 -10.12
CA ASP A 330 50.20 -2.45 -9.39
C ASP A 330 49.95 -2.65 -7.88
N VAL A 331 50.58 -3.70 -7.35
CA VAL A 331 50.74 -3.95 -5.92
C VAL A 331 52.02 -3.26 -5.47
N PRO A 332 52.01 -2.55 -4.33
CA PRO A 332 52.97 -2.96 -3.29
C PRO A 332 52.31 -3.15 -1.92
N SER A 333 52.66 -4.28 -1.31
CA SER A 333 52.52 -4.60 0.11
C SER A 333 53.25 -3.58 0.99
N THR A 334 52.76 -3.34 2.23
CA THR A 334 53.54 -3.50 3.50
C THR A 334 52.72 -3.03 4.73
N GLN A 335 52.34 -4.04 5.54
CA GLN A 335 52.37 -4.16 7.00
C GLN A 335 51.50 -3.34 7.99
N THR A 336 50.74 -4.14 8.76
CA THR A 336 50.59 -4.20 10.23
C THR A 336 49.93 -3.06 11.02
N GLY A 337 48.81 -3.42 11.66
CA GLY A 337 48.28 -2.80 12.87
C GLY A 337 47.25 -3.74 13.51
N ARG A 338 47.66 -4.44 14.57
CA ARG A 338 46.96 -5.55 15.24
C ARG A 338 46.08 -5.01 16.40
N THR A 339 45.08 -5.81 16.81
CA THR A 339 44.30 -5.77 18.08
C THR A 339 43.13 -4.75 18.12
N SER A 340 41.90 -5.02 18.59
CA SER A 340 41.38 -6.07 19.48
C SER A 340 39.84 -6.22 19.30
N PRO A 341 39.21 -7.32 19.77
CA PRO A 341 37.78 -7.60 19.63
C PRO A 341 36.97 -7.11 20.84
N CYS A 342 35.72 -6.67 20.65
CA CYS A 342 34.80 -6.45 21.76
C CYS A 342 33.43 -7.12 21.56
N LYS A 343 33.34 -8.33 22.12
CA LYS A 343 32.28 -8.85 22.99
C LYS A 343 30.82 -8.79 22.50
N LEU A 344 30.33 -9.98 22.13
CA LEU A 344 28.97 -10.44 22.40
C LEU A 344 28.57 -10.21 23.87
N PRO A 345 27.29 -9.90 24.12
CA PRO A 345 26.62 -10.42 25.30
C PRO A 345 25.31 -11.14 24.96
N GLY A 346 25.28 -12.43 25.31
CA GLY A 346 24.26 -12.95 26.21
C GLY A 346 22.85 -13.16 25.67
N LYS A 347 22.56 -14.41 25.31
CA LYS A 347 21.23 -15.03 25.43
C LYS A 347 20.57 -14.63 26.76
N LYS A 348 19.41 -13.98 26.69
CA LYS A 348 18.36 -14.10 27.70
C LYS A 348 17.04 -14.36 27.00
N SER A 349 16.47 -15.53 27.30
CA SER A 349 15.09 -15.87 26.94
C SER A 349 14.16 -14.96 27.74
N SER A 350 13.20 -14.31 27.09
CA SER A 350 11.98 -13.88 27.77
C SER A 350 10.82 -13.99 26.79
N ARG A 351 9.85 -14.83 27.13
CA ARG A 351 8.54 -14.84 26.47
C ARG A 351 7.85 -13.54 26.86
N GLN A 352 7.56 -12.70 25.89
CA GLN A 352 6.55 -11.65 26.05
C GLN A 352 5.71 -11.59 24.78
N MET A 353 4.49 -12.10 24.90
CA MET A 353 3.40 -11.85 23.96
C MET A 353 3.09 -10.36 24.00
N ILE A 354 3.50 -9.61 22.97
CA ILE A 354 2.91 -8.31 22.70
C ILE A 354 1.70 -8.57 21.81
N ALA A 355 0.54 -8.59 22.44
CA ALA A 355 -0.74 -8.54 21.75
C ALA A 355 -0.84 -7.20 21.01
N SER A 356 -0.88 -7.24 19.68
CA SER A 356 -1.26 -6.10 18.85
C SER A 356 -2.76 -5.83 18.99
N GLY A 357 -3.14 -5.23 20.11
CA GLY A 357 -4.48 -4.74 20.39
C GLY A 357 -4.49 -3.22 20.41
N LEU A 358 -4.68 -2.60 19.25
CA LEU A 358 -5.03 -1.18 19.13
C LEU A 358 -6.02 -1.00 17.96
N LEU A 359 -7.16 -1.67 18.09
CA LEU A 359 -8.42 -1.26 17.49
C LEU A 359 -9.33 -0.88 18.66
N LEU A 360 -9.37 0.41 19.00
CA LEU A 360 -10.47 1.07 19.73
C LEU A 360 -10.09 2.53 20.00
N VAL A 361 -10.29 3.37 18.99
CA VAL A 361 -10.69 4.75 19.22
C VAL A 361 -11.81 5.05 18.24
N GLY A 362 -13.04 5.14 18.75
CA GLY A 362 -14.07 5.98 18.15
C GLY A 362 -15.24 5.31 17.43
N SER A 363 -15.82 4.24 17.97
CA SER A 363 -17.24 3.96 17.76
C SER A 363 -18.08 4.98 18.56
N ILE A 364 -19.07 5.59 17.87
CA ILE A 364 -20.09 6.61 18.23
C ILE A 364 -19.91 7.76 17.22
N VAL A 365 -20.67 7.87 16.12
CA VAL A 365 -22.12 8.12 16.04
C VAL A 365 -22.66 7.54 14.73
N CYS A 366 -23.71 6.71 14.83
CA CYS A 366 -24.58 6.39 13.69
C CYS A 366 -26.00 6.83 14.06
N LEU A 367 -26.30 8.11 13.85
CA LEU A 367 -27.63 8.71 13.72
C LEU A 367 -27.35 9.92 12.81
N SER A 368 -27.88 10.11 11.61
CA SER A 368 -29.16 9.74 11.01
C SER A 368 -29.02 9.89 9.49
N ARG A 369 -29.91 9.24 8.74
CA ARG A 369 -30.17 9.59 7.34
C ARG A 369 -30.64 11.05 7.28
N GLY A 370 -29.94 11.89 6.50
CA GLY A 370 -30.46 13.18 6.03
C GLY A 370 -30.15 14.40 6.90
N ARG A 371 -29.45 15.36 6.26
CA ARG A 371 -29.22 16.79 6.60
C ARG A 371 -28.14 17.17 7.63
N SER A 372 -27.23 18.02 7.13
CA SER A 372 -26.16 18.86 7.75
C SER A 372 -25.06 18.19 8.59
N ASN A 373 -23.88 18.06 7.97
CA ASN A 373 -22.60 17.53 8.50
C ASN A 373 -21.87 18.45 9.51
N LEU A 374 -22.55 19.42 10.14
CA LEU A 374 -21.87 20.44 10.96
C LEU A 374 -21.22 19.83 12.23
N GLY A 375 -21.85 18.84 12.85
CA GLY A 375 -21.32 18.17 14.04
C GLY A 375 -20.08 17.33 13.77
N ALA A 376 -20.04 16.64 12.63
CA ALA A 376 -18.86 15.88 12.20
C ALA A 376 -17.69 16.79 11.81
N GLN A 377 -17.99 17.93 11.16
CA GLN A 377 -16.99 18.94 10.81
C GLN A 377 -16.41 19.63 12.06
N LEU A 378 -17.23 19.94 13.07
CA LEU A 378 -16.77 20.51 14.33
C LEU A 378 -15.95 19.52 15.16
N ALA A 379 -16.34 18.24 15.19
CA ALA A 379 -15.56 17.19 15.83
C ALA A 379 -14.19 17.02 15.15
N MET A 380 -14.16 16.99 13.81
CA MET A 380 -12.92 16.96 13.02
C MET A 380 -12.02 18.18 13.30
N ALA A 381 -12.59 19.38 13.33
CA ALA A 381 -11.84 20.60 13.65
C ALA A 381 -11.25 20.57 15.07
N PHE A 382 -11.96 19.99 16.04
CA PHE A 382 -11.47 19.85 17.42
C PHE A 382 -10.33 18.82 17.53
N PHE A 383 -10.43 17.69 16.82
CA PHE A 383 -9.36 16.69 16.76
C PHE A 383 -8.11 17.22 16.07
N LEU A 384 -8.25 17.93 14.96
CA LEU A 384 -7.13 18.58 14.28
C LEU A 384 -6.47 19.63 15.18
N LYS A 385 -7.25 20.50 15.83
CA LYS A 385 -6.72 21.51 16.77
C LYS A 385 -5.95 20.88 17.92
N LYS A 386 -6.41 19.74 18.45
CA LYS A 386 -5.73 19.01 19.53
C LYS A 386 -4.45 18.33 19.05
N ALA A 387 -4.44 17.76 17.84
CA ALA A 387 -3.26 17.15 17.24
C ALA A 387 -2.15 18.18 16.94
N PHE A 388 -2.51 19.33 16.38
CA PHE A 388 -1.56 20.42 16.12
C PHE A 388 -1.03 21.07 17.42
N LYS A 389 -1.82 21.07 18.50
CA LYS A 389 -1.36 21.54 19.82
C LYS A 389 -0.31 20.59 20.42
N GLN A 390 -0.46 19.28 20.25
CA GLN A 390 0.54 18.31 20.69
C GLN A 390 1.84 18.40 19.89
N GLU A 391 1.79 18.72 18.59
CA GLU A 391 3.00 18.95 17.79
C GLU A 391 3.79 20.18 18.28
N ARG A 392 3.09 21.29 18.61
CA ARG A 392 3.72 22.49 19.19
C ARG A 392 4.33 22.25 20.57
N GLU A 393 3.71 21.40 21.39
CA GLU A 393 4.24 21.04 22.72
C GLU A 393 5.41 20.04 22.62
N SER A 394 5.46 19.20 21.59
CA SER A 394 6.61 18.31 21.33
C SER A 394 7.83 19.01 20.70
N GLY A 395 7.63 20.19 20.11
CA GLY A 395 8.70 21.00 19.52
C GLY A 395 9.43 21.95 20.47
N SER A 396 8.96 22.11 21.72
CA SER A 396 9.53 23.09 22.67
C SER A 396 10.48 22.49 23.72
N SER A 397 10.89 21.23 23.60
CA SER A 397 11.80 20.57 24.55
C SER A 397 13.17 20.27 23.94
N THR A 398 13.80 21.21 23.23
CA THR A 398 15.26 21.20 23.00
C THR A 398 15.76 22.61 22.71
N SER A 399 16.06 23.39 23.76
CA SER A 399 16.94 24.57 23.69
C SER A 399 17.05 25.21 25.09
N ARG A 400 18.06 24.83 25.87
CA ARG A 400 18.52 25.60 27.03
C ARG A 400 20.03 25.41 27.24
N GLY A 401 20.76 26.53 27.08
CA GLY A 401 22.20 26.70 27.37
C GLY A 401 23.09 26.62 26.12
N LYS A 402 23.99 27.55 25.80
CA LYS A 402 24.63 28.65 26.54
C LYS A 402 25.05 29.76 25.56
N THR A 403 25.06 30.97 26.09
CA THR A 403 25.50 32.28 25.57
C THR A 403 27.00 32.38 25.26
N GLY A 404 27.37 33.24 24.29
CA GLY A 404 28.72 33.79 24.13
C GLY A 404 28.97 34.59 22.84
N LEU A 405 28.65 35.90 22.85
CA LEU A 405 29.21 36.97 22.00
C LEU A 405 30.77 36.97 22.11
N THR A 406 31.66 37.44 21.22
CA THR A 406 31.63 38.33 20.03
C THR A 406 32.98 38.23 19.30
N ARG A 407 32.91 38.26 17.96
CA ARG A 407 33.85 38.75 16.92
C ARG A 407 35.08 39.59 17.34
N SER A 408 36.28 39.29 16.77
CA SER A 408 37.02 40.17 15.84
C SER A 408 38.43 39.66 15.45
N ARG A 409 38.69 39.64 14.13
CA ARG A 409 39.96 39.81 13.37
C ARG A 409 41.22 39.03 13.79
N ARG A 410 41.62 38.05 12.97
CA ARG A 410 42.55 38.26 11.83
C ARG A 410 42.39 37.14 10.81
#